data_AF-X1N0C8-F1
#
_entry.id   AF-X1N0C8-F1
#
_cell.length_a   1.000
_cell.length_b   1.000
_cell.length_c   1.000
_cell.angle_alpha   90.00
_cell.angle_beta   90.00
_cell.angle_gamma   90.00
#
_symmetry.space_group_name_H-M   'P 1'
#
loop_
_entity.id
_entity.type
_entity.pdbx_description
1 polymer ?
#
loop_
_entity_poly.entity_id
_entity_poly.type
_entity_poly.pdbx_seq_one_letter_code
_entity_poly.pdbx_strand_id
1 'polypeptide(L)'
;PINIAPGGEGTIVAGVAGTVINITTLMFTVGGKTNITLYNGLVAITGPMDFGGTDEPRGVVIPQGFLPYTLSDGASFIIDSSEDVQISGYVTGYVD
;
A
#
# COMPACT_ATOMS: atom_id res chain seq x y z
N PRO A 1 -8.15 6.85 2.10
CA PRO A 1 -8.83 5.87 1.22
C PRO A 1 -7.86 5.48 0.10
N ILE A 2 -7.88 4.24 -0.36
CA ILE A 2 -7.09 3.79 -1.52
C ILE A 2 -7.98 3.89 -2.75
N ASN A 3 -7.49 4.60 -3.77
CA ASN A 3 -8.14 4.74 -5.07
C ASN A 3 -7.06 5.00 -6.12
N ILE A 4 -6.44 3.93 -6.63
CA ILE A 4 -5.43 3.97 -7.69
C ILE A 4 -6.06 3.36 -8.93
N ALA A 5 -5.83 3.96 -10.10
CA ALA A 5 -6.40 3.51 -11.38
C ALA A 5 -5.35 3.37 -12.48
N PRO A 6 -4.43 4.33 -12.69
CA PRO A 6 -3.26 4.06 -13.52
C PRO A 6 -2.27 3.16 -12.78
N GLY A 7 -1.50 2.40 -13.54
CA GLY A 7 -0.32 1.70 -13.05
C GLY A 7 0.76 2.67 -12.58
N GLY A 8 1.71 2.13 -11.83
CA GLY A 8 2.77 2.86 -11.15
C GLY A 8 2.41 3.23 -9.70
N GLU A 9 3.16 4.18 -9.19
CA GLU A 9 3.14 4.59 -7.79
C GLU A 9 1.92 5.47 -7.46
N GLY A 10 1.13 5.04 -6.47
CA GLY A 10 0.11 5.84 -5.81
C GLY A 10 0.50 6.18 -4.37
N THR A 11 0.64 7.46 -4.07
CA THR A 11 0.82 7.93 -2.68
C THR A 11 -0.50 7.81 -1.92
N ILE A 12 -0.55 6.94 -0.92
CA ILE A 12 -1.74 6.68 -0.10
C ILE A 12 -1.77 7.57 1.14
N VAL A 13 -0.61 7.75 1.77
CA VAL A 13 -0.42 8.69 2.88
C VAL A 13 0.80 9.53 2.55
N ALA A 14 0.60 10.84 2.44
CA ALA A 14 1.69 11.77 2.16
C ALA A 14 2.58 11.91 3.41
N GLY A 15 3.88 11.77 3.21
CA GLY A 15 4.89 12.00 4.23
C GLY A 15 4.98 13.48 4.59
N VAL A 16 5.24 13.76 5.87
CA VAL A 16 5.44 15.11 6.41
C VAL A 16 6.73 15.09 7.23
N ALA A 17 7.65 16.00 6.94
CA ALA A 17 8.93 16.05 7.64
C ALA A 17 8.73 16.31 9.15
N GLY A 18 9.45 15.56 9.99
CA GLY A 18 9.28 15.59 11.44
C GLY A 18 8.06 14.81 11.93
N THR A 19 7.57 13.85 11.15
CA THR A 19 6.44 12.98 11.51
C THR A 19 6.74 11.55 11.09
N VAL A 20 6.47 10.61 12.00
CA VAL A 20 6.54 9.17 11.75
C VAL A 20 5.14 8.64 11.55
N ILE A 21 4.87 8.05 10.38
CA ILE A 21 3.58 7.42 10.07
C ILE A 21 3.66 5.94 10.43
N ASN A 22 2.66 5.46 11.19
CA ASN A 22 2.52 4.07 11.59
C ASN A 22 1.26 3.47 10.97
N ILE A 23 1.42 2.53 10.03
CA ILE A 23 0.30 1.85 9.36
C ILE A 23 -0.13 0.62 10.16
N THR A 24 -1.38 0.59 10.63
CA THR A 24 -1.91 -0.47 11.50
C THR A 24 -2.79 -1.47 10.75
N THR A 25 -3.50 -1.03 9.73
CA THR A 25 -4.32 -1.91 8.89
C THR A 25 -4.31 -1.42 7.45
N LEU A 26 -4.15 -2.38 6.54
CA LEU A 26 -4.30 -2.20 5.11
C LEU A 26 -5.34 -3.19 4.61
N MET A 27 -6.30 -2.73 3.82
CA MET A 27 -7.19 -3.59 3.05
C MET A 27 -7.31 -3.02 1.65
N PHE A 28 -7.15 -3.85 0.63
CA PHE A 28 -7.46 -3.47 -0.74
C PHE A 28 -7.98 -4.65 -1.56
N THR A 29 -8.65 -4.31 -2.65
CA THR A 29 -8.99 -5.20 -3.76
C THR A 29 -8.41 -4.69 -5.06
N VAL A 30 -8.22 -5.59 -6.02
CA VAL A 30 -7.76 -5.26 -7.39
C VAL A 30 -8.85 -5.62 -8.40
N GLY A 31 -9.00 -4.77 -9.42
CA GLY A 31 -9.97 -4.95 -10.50
C GLY A 31 -9.48 -5.85 -11.64
N GLY A 32 -8.19 -6.19 -11.66
CA GLY A 32 -7.54 -7.02 -12.70
C GLY A 32 -6.18 -7.54 -12.25
N LYS A 33 -5.47 -8.23 -13.15
CA LYS A 33 -4.13 -8.79 -12.92
C LYS A 33 -3.13 -7.65 -12.69
N THR A 34 -2.39 -7.69 -11.59
CA THR A 34 -1.30 -6.75 -11.29
C THR A 34 -0.39 -7.31 -10.20
N ASN A 35 0.86 -6.86 -10.16
CA ASN A 35 1.72 -7.03 -9.01
C ASN A 35 1.68 -5.77 -8.15
N ILE A 36 1.51 -5.95 -6.84
CA ILE A 36 1.48 -4.87 -5.86
C ILE A 36 2.77 -4.86 -5.03
N THR A 37 3.43 -3.72 -4.95
CA THR A 37 4.57 -3.50 -4.06
C THR A 37 4.26 -2.36 -3.09
N LEU A 38 4.55 -2.55 -1.80
CA LEU A 38 4.37 -1.52 -0.79
C LEU A 38 5.71 -0.82 -0.52
N TYR A 39 5.66 0.48 -0.29
CA TYR A 39 6.85 1.33 -0.14
C TYR A 39 6.81 2.24 1.09
N ASN A 40 7.99 2.41 1.68
CA ASN A 40 8.36 3.44 2.65
C ASN A 40 9.17 4.52 1.90
N GLY A 41 8.50 5.55 1.40
CA GLY A 41 9.11 6.50 0.46
C GLY A 41 9.57 5.78 -0.80
N LEU A 42 10.89 5.80 -1.08
CA LEU A 42 11.47 5.11 -2.24
C LEU A 42 11.93 3.67 -1.95
N VAL A 43 11.81 3.22 -0.70
CA VAL A 43 12.29 1.91 -0.27
C VAL A 43 11.14 0.92 -0.24
N ALA A 44 11.22 -0.14 -1.04
CA ALA A 44 10.25 -1.22 -1.02
C ALA A 44 10.28 -1.94 0.34
N ILE A 45 9.12 -2.09 0.98
CA ILE A 45 8.94 -2.85 2.22
C ILE A 45 8.43 -4.28 1.96
N THR A 46 7.87 -4.53 0.78
CA THR A 46 7.53 -5.88 0.29
C THR A 46 8.22 -6.15 -1.04
N GLY A 47 8.29 -7.42 -1.45
CA GLY A 47 8.46 -7.73 -2.87
C GLY A 47 7.16 -7.51 -3.66
N PRO A 48 7.19 -7.69 -4.99
CA PRO A 48 5.99 -7.70 -5.81
C PRO A 48 5.08 -8.87 -5.40
N MET A 49 3.86 -8.55 -4.99
CA MET A 49 2.83 -9.51 -4.58
C MET A 49 1.83 -9.69 -5.72
N ASP A 50 1.58 -10.94 -6.10
CA ASP A 50 0.77 -11.24 -7.28
C ASP A 50 -0.74 -11.30 -6.99
N PHE A 51 -1.55 -10.60 -7.78
CA PHE A 51 -3.00 -10.51 -7.60
C PHE A 51 -3.77 -10.49 -8.94
N GLY A 52 -5.02 -10.95 -8.89
CA GLY A 52 -6.05 -10.65 -9.89
C GLY A 52 -6.07 -11.53 -11.14
N GLY A 53 -5.13 -12.47 -11.28
CA GLY A 53 -5.14 -13.51 -12.29
C GLY A 53 -6.08 -14.67 -11.99
N THR A 54 -5.98 -15.72 -12.80
CA THR A 54 -6.71 -16.98 -12.61
C THR A 54 -6.17 -17.69 -11.38
N ASP A 55 -7.04 -18.10 -10.46
CA ASP A 55 -6.70 -18.79 -9.21
C ASP A 55 -5.78 -17.97 -8.27
N GLU A 56 -5.77 -16.65 -8.42
CA GLU A 56 -5.00 -15.72 -7.59
C GLU A 56 -5.91 -14.90 -6.66
N PRO A 57 -5.38 -14.39 -5.53
CA PRO A 57 -6.11 -13.47 -4.68
C PRO A 57 -6.52 -12.20 -5.44
N ARG A 58 -7.70 -11.65 -5.14
CA ARG A 58 -8.17 -10.37 -5.71
C ARG A 58 -8.07 -9.20 -4.75
N GLY A 59 -7.31 -9.38 -3.68
CA GLY A 59 -7.18 -8.43 -2.60
C GLY A 59 -6.55 -9.07 -1.37
N VAL A 60 -6.31 -8.25 -0.37
CA VAL A 60 -5.70 -8.67 0.88
C VAL A 60 -6.20 -7.80 2.04
N VAL A 61 -6.18 -8.39 3.23
CA VAL A 61 -6.33 -7.66 4.50
C VAL A 61 -5.08 -7.95 5.31
N ILE A 62 -4.35 -6.91 5.70
CA ILE A 62 -3.12 -7.00 6.50
C ILE A 62 -3.36 -6.24 7.82
N PRO A 63 -3.76 -6.95 8.89
CA PRO A 63 -3.82 -6.38 10.23
C PRO A 63 -2.46 -6.53 10.92
N GLN A 64 -1.77 -5.42 11.16
CA GLN A 64 -0.47 -5.44 11.84
C GLN A 64 -0.58 -5.53 13.37
N GLY A 65 -1.74 -5.23 13.94
CA GLY A 65 -1.98 -5.31 15.38
C GLY A 65 -0.97 -4.48 16.17
N PHE A 66 -0.12 -5.14 16.95
CA PHE A 66 0.86 -4.52 17.86
C PHE A 66 2.16 -4.05 17.18
N LEU A 67 2.42 -4.45 15.92
CA LEU A 67 3.66 -4.16 15.21
C LEU A 67 3.36 -3.47 13.87
N PRO A 68 2.97 -2.17 13.87
CA PRO A 68 2.62 -1.46 12.66
C PRO A 68 3.80 -1.39 11.67
N TYR A 69 3.49 -1.15 10.40
CA TYR A 69 4.53 -0.69 9.49
C TYR A 69 4.88 0.76 9.84
N THR A 70 5.99 0.93 10.57
CA THR A 70 6.55 2.24 10.89
C THR A 70 7.38 2.73 9.71
N LEU A 71 6.97 3.86 9.14
CA LEU A 71 7.70 4.50 8.06
C LEU A 71 8.87 5.32 8.59
N SER A 72 9.82 5.65 7.72
CA SER A 72 10.88 6.59 8.05
C SER A 72 10.31 8.00 8.22
N ASP A 73 11.00 8.86 8.99
CA ASP A 73 10.59 10.26 9.16
C ASP A 73 10.38 10.94 7.80
N GLY A 74 9.23 11.60 7.62
CA GLY A 74 8.88 12.28 6.38
C GLY A 74 8.58 11.37 5.18
N ALA A 75 8.61 10.05 5.33
CA ALA A 75 8.35 9.14 4.22
C ALA A 75 6.86 8.95 3.97
N SER A 76 6.51 8.83 2.68
CA SER A 76 5.13 8.54 2.26
C SER A 76 4.87 7.04 2.28
N PHE A 77 3.62 6.65 2.56
CA PHE A 77 3.16 5.29 2.27
C PHE A 77 2.72 5.23 0.81
N ILE A 78 3.41 4.42 0.01
CA ILE A 78 3.15 4.28 -1.43
C ILE A 78 2.75 2.83 -1.74
N ILE A 79 1.79 2.68 -2.63
CA ILE A 79 1.42 1.41 -3.26
C ILE A 79 1.73 1.54 -4.74
N ASP A 80 2.56 0.65 -5.26
CA ASP A 80 2.89 0.55 -6.68
C ASP A 80 2.10 -0.60 -7.33
N SER A 81 1.51 -0.34 -8.49
CA SER A 81 0.80 -1.32 -9.31
C SER A 81 1.54 -1.53 -10.62
N SER A 82 1.89 -2.77 -10.98
CA SER A 82 2.57 -3.01 -12.25
C SER A 82 1.71 -2.77 -13.49
N GLU A 83 0.38 -2.77 -13.35
CA GLU A 83 -0.58 -2.65 -14.44
C GLU A 83 -1.64 -1.55 -14.18
N ASP A 84 -2.26 -1.06 -15.26
CA ASP A 84 -3.40 -0.12 -15.25
C ASP A 84 -4.69 -0.81 -14.79
N VAL A 85 -4.78 -1.10 -13.49
CA VAL A 85 -5.96 -1.71 -12.87
C VAL A 85 -6.43 -0.90 -11.67
N GLN A 86 -7.75 -0.89 -11.45
CA GLN A 86 -8.32 -0.25 -10.27
C GLN A 86 -7.89 -0.98 -8.99
N ILE A 87 -7.35 -0.23 -8.04
CA ILE A 87 -7.09 -0.66 -6.67
C ILE A 87 -7.94 0.19 -5.72
N SER A 88 -8.77 -0.46 -4.93
CA SER A 88 -9.71 0.20 -4.02
C SER A 88 -9.59 -0.37 -2.63
N GLY A 89 -9.73 0.48 -1.60
CA GLY A 89 -9.62 0.02 -0.23
C GLY A 89 -9.39 1.12 0.79
N TYR A 90 -8.75 0.77 1.91
CA TYR A 90 -8.43 1.70 2.97
C TYR A 90 -7.16 1.34 3.71
N VAL A 91 -6.61 2.37 4.36
CA VAL A 91 -5.49 2.30 5.29
C VAL A 91 -5.93 2.99 6.57
N THR A 92 -5.58 2.40 7.71
CA THR A 92 -5.64 3.06 9.02
C THR A 92 -4.27 3.05 9.67
N GLY A 93 -4.04 4.03 10.54
CA GLY A 93 -2.77 4.25 11.19
C GLY A 93 -2.82 5.43 12.15
N TYR A 94 -1.67 5.81 12.68
CA TYR A 94 -1.48 6.99 13.51
C TYR A 94 -0.15 7.67 13.18
N VAL A 95 0.04 8.89 13.69
CA VAL A 95 1.27 9.67 13.53
C VAL A 95 1.89 9.93 14.89
N ASP A 96 3.22 9.88 14.94
CA ASP A 96 4.05 10.27 16.08
C ASP A 96 4.94 11.48 15.73
#